data_AF-A0A395UXV3-F1
#
_entry.id   AF-A0A395UXV3-F1
#
_cell.length_a   1.000
_cell.length_b   1.000
_cell.length_c   1.000
_cell.angle_alpha   90.00
_cell.angle_beta   90.00
_cell.angle_gamma   90.00
#
_symmetry.space_group_name_H-M   'P 1'
#
loop_
_entity.id
_entity.type
_entity.pdbx_description
1 polymer ?
#
loop_
_entity_poly.entity_id
_entity_poly.type
_entity_poly.pdbx_seq_one_letter_code
_entity_poly.pdbx_strand_id
1 'polypeptide(L)' 'MPEWDFNNPSTMEAWDAASGAYAEQVSGEIRAVIGSELRTGNIWENVELPRLMKNPNVTKITTIDPKTGVEKIIFER' A
#
# COMPACT_ATOMS: atom_id res chain seq x y z
N MET A 1 5.65 -16.33 -3.88
CA MET A 1 6.51 -15.22 -4.32
C MET A 1 7.94 -15.52 -3.92
N PRO A 2 8.94 -15.06 -4.68
CA PRO A 2 10.33 -15.16 -4.24
C PRO A 2 10.53 -14.37 -2.95
N GLU A 3 11.49 -14.82 -2.13
CA GLU A 3 11.93 -14.07 -0.96
C GLU A 3 12.42 -12.68 -1.41
N TRP A 4 12.02 -11.64 -0.69
CA TRP A 4 12.40 -10.27 -1.04
C TRP A 4 13.90 -10.07 -0.78
N ASP A 5 14.63 -9.64 -1.80
CA ASP A 5 16.07 -9.36 -1.73
C ASP A 5 16.42 -8.11 -2.54
N PHE A 6 16.90 -7.07 -1.85
CA PHE A 6 17.31 -5.81 -2.48
C PHE A 6 18.51 -5.95 -3.43
N ASN A 7 19.29 -7.03 -3.29
CA ASN A 7 20.45 -7.29 -4.14
C ASN A 7 20.10 -8.12 -5.38
N ASN A 8 18.83 -8.54 -5.51
CA ASN A 8 18.38 -9.33 -6.63
C ASN A 8 17.33 -8.56 -7.46
N PRO A 9 17.73 -7.97 -8.60
CA PRO A 9 16.82 -7.23 -9.47
C PRO A 9 15.57 -8.01 -9.88
N SER A 10 15.69 -9.33 -10.07
CA SER A 10 14.57 -10.17 -10.50
C SER A 10 13.50 -10.37 -9.42
N THR A 11 13.87 -10.35 -8.13
CA THR A 11 12.88 -10.43 -7.05
C THR A 11 12.20 -9.08 -6.86
N MET A 12 12.94 -7.97 -6.99
CA MET A 12 12.36 -6.62 -6.96
C MET A 12 11.34 -6.41 -8.07
N GLU A 13 11.64 -6.81 -9.31
CA GLU A 13 10.70 -6.72 -10.44
C GLU A 13 9.45 -7.58 -10.22
N ALA A 14 9.61 -8.80 -9.70
CA ALA A 14 8.47 -9.69 -9.41
C ALA A 14 7.51 -9.08 -8.37
N TRP A 15 8.05 -8.37 -7.38
CA TRP A 15 7.28 -7.70 -6.34
C TRP A 15 6.70 -6.36 -6.81
N ASP A 16 7.39 -5.58 -7.64
CA ASP A 16 6.82 -4.36 -8.26
C ASP A 16 5.69 -4.70 -9.23
N ALA A 17 5.82 -5.77 -10.02
CA ALA A 17 4.75 -6.25 -10.91
C ALA A 17 3.52 -6.73 -10.12
N ALA A 18 3.71 -7.50 -9.04
CA ALA A 18 2.61 -7.96 -8.19
C ALA A 18 1.90 -6.79 -7.50
N SER A 19 2.65 -5.84 -6.95
CA SER A 19 2.09 -4.64 -6.31
C SER A 19 1.43 -3.70 -7.31
N GLY A 20 1.96 -3.60 -8.53
CA GLY A 20 1.37 -2.84 -9.64
C GLY A 20 0.02 -3.42 -10.08
N ALA A 21 -0.04 -4.72 -10.32
CA ALA A 21 -1.28 -5.40 -10.70
C ALA A 21 -2.37 -5.30 -9.60
N TYR A 22 -1.96 -5.40 -8.32
CA TYR A 22 -2.88 -5.14 -7.21
C TYR A 22 -3.38 -3.69 -7.24
N ALA A 23 -2.48 -2.72 -7.31
CA ALA A 23 -2.80 -1.29 -7.32
C ALA A 23 -3.68 -0.85 -8.50
N GLU A 24 -3.52 -1.45 -9.67
CA GLU A 24 -4.33 -1.17 -10.87
C GLU A 24 -5.75 -1.73 -10.79
N GLN A 25 -5.95 -2.87 -10.12
CA GLN A 25 -7.27 -3.46 -9.93
C GLN A 25 -8.07 -2.84 -8.79
N VAL A 26 -7.43 -2.08 -7.88
CA VAL A 26 -8.15 -1.43 -6.79
C VAL A 26 -8.93 -0.22 -7.31
N SER A 27 -10.24 -0.23 -7.08
CA SER A 27 -11.16 0.85 -7.39
C SER A 27 -12.15 1.02 -6.23
N GLY A 28 -12.66 2.24 -6.04
CA GLY A 28 -13.53 2.59 -4.94
C GLY A 28 -12.78 2.85 -3.63
N GLU A 29 -13.27 2.24 -2.55
CA GLU A 29 -12.76 2.46 -1.19
C GLU A 29 -11.71 1.42 -0.80
N ILE A 30 -10.57 1.89 -0.31
CA ILE A 30 -9.45 1.08 0.15
C ILE A 30 -9.41 1.10 1.68
N ARG A 31 -9.17 -0.09 2.26
CA ARG A 31 -8.89 -0.25 3.69
C ARG A 31 -7.50 -0.86 3.86
N ALA A 32 -6.61 -0.14 4.52
CA ALA A 32 -5.25 -0.57 4.82
C ALA A 32 -5.10 -0.81 6.32
N VAL A 33 -4.67 -2.00 6.72
CA VAL A 33 -4.41 -2.32 8.14
C VAL A 33 -2.94 -2.01 8.41
N ILE A 34 -2.66 -1.03 9.26
CA ILE A 34 -1.30 -0.52 9.44
C ILE A 34 -0.99 -0.34 10.92
N GLY A 35 0.16 -0.87 11.34
CA GLY A 35 0.61 -0.77 12.72
C GLY A 35 0.84 0.69 13.14
N SER A 36 0.64 0.96 14.44
CA SER A 36 0.84 2.28 15.04
C SER A 36 2.27 2.80 14.96
N GLU A 37 3.25 1.90 14.79
CA GLU A 37 4.66 2.23 14.64
C GLU A 37 5.15 1.77 13.27
N LEU A 38 5.31 2.74 12.37
CA LEU A 38 5.87 2.48 11.04
C LEU A 38 7.37 2.76 11.06
N ARG A 39 8.15 1.84 10.51
CA ARG A 39 9.58 2.03 10.31
C ARG A 39 9.80 3.17 9.30
N THR A 40 10.74 4.06 9.57
CA THR A 40 11.19 5.07 8.60
C THR A 40 11.61 4.39 7.29
N GLY A 41 11.07 4.86 6.16
CA GLY A 41 11.34 4.24 4.84
C GLY A 41 10.52 2.97 4.57
N ASN A 42 9.35 2.81 5.18
CA ASN A 42 8.44 1.69 4.87
C ASN A 42 7.83 1.84 3.47
N ILE A 43 7.45 0.69 2.89
CA ILE A 43 6.89 0.61 1.53
C ILE A 43 5.51 1.29 1.46
N TRP A 44 4.72 1.21 2.53
CA TRP A 44 3.39 1.82 2.58
C TRP A 44 3.43 3.33 2.29
N GLU A 45 4.21 4.09 3.06
CA GLU A 45 4.28 5.54 2.92
C GLU A 45 5.03 6.00 1.67
N ASN A 46 6.04 5.23 1.22
CA ASN A 46 6.94 5.67 0.14
C ASN A 46 6.54 5.18 -1.25
N VAL A 47 5.78 4.09 -1.36
CA VAL A 47 5.46 3.45 -2.64
C VAL A 47 3.96 3.26 -2.80
N GLU A 48 3.31 2.57 -1.85
CA GLU A 48 1.91 2.18 -2.00
C GLU A 48 0.97 3.38 -1.90
N LEU A 49 1.08 4.19 -0.84
CA LEU A 49 0.21 5.33 -0.61
C LEU A 49 0.25 6.37 -1.76
N PRO A 50 1.41 6.81 -2.26
CA PRO A 50 1.46 7.73 -3.40
C PRO A 50 0.84 7.14 -4.68
N ARG A 51 1.02 5.85 -4.94
CA ARG A 51 0.43 5.17 -6.11
C ARG A 51 -1.09 5.04 -5.98
N LEU A 52 -1.59 4.73 -4.78
CA LEU A 52 -3.03 4.67 -4.50
C LEU A 52 -3.69 6.04 -4.63
N MET A 53 -3.08 7.11 -4.12
CA MET A 53 -3.59 8.47 -4.27
C MET A 53 -3.58 8.96 -5.73
N LYS A 54 -2.62 8.47 -6.53
CA LYS A 54 -2.52 8.80 -7.96
C LYS A 54 -3.51 8.00 -8.81
N ASN A 55 -3.93 6.81 -8.38
CA ASN A 55 -4.91 6.00 -9.09
C ASN A 55 -6.27 6.73 -9.12
N PRO A 56 -6.79 7.12 -10.31
CA PRO A 56 -8.02 7.89 -10.39
C PRO A 56 -9.26 7.09 -10.00
N ASN A 57 -9.18 5.77 -9.97
CA ASN A 57 -10.27 4.88 -9.58
C ASN A 57 -10.41 4.75 -8.05
N VAL A 58 -9.44 5.23 -7.28
CA VAL A 58 -9.50 5.23 -5.81
C VAL A 58 -10.25 6.49 -5.35
N THR A 59 -11.36 6.27 -4.66
CA THR A 59 -12.21 7.35 -4.14
C THR A 59 -11.93 7.64 -2.68
N LYS A 60 -11.44 6.65 -1.92
CA LYS A 60 -11.22 6.76 -0.48
C LYS A 60 -10.15 5.79 0.01
N ILE A 61 -9.31 6.23 0.95
CA ILE A 61 -8.34 5.37 1.65
C ILE A 61 -8.57 5.53 3.16
N THR A 62 -8.81 4.40 3.82
CA THR A 62 -9.00 4.30 5.25
C THR A 62 -7.91 3.42 5.85
N THR A 63 -7.26 3.89 6.89
CA THR A 63 -6.27 3.12 7.66
C THR A 63 -6.92 2.56 8.91
N ILE A 64 -6.59 1.33 9.27
CA ILE A 64 -7.12 0.65 10.46
C ILE A 64 -5.96 0.32 11.38
N ASP A 65 -6.03 0.77 12.63
CA ASP A 65 -5.10 0.33 13.67
C ASP A 65 -5.40 -1.13 14.03
N PRO A 66 -4.45 -2.07 13.87
CA PRO A 66 -4.69 -3.49 14.12
C PRO A 66 -4.92 -3.81 15.60
N LYS A 67 -4.51 -2.95 16.54
CA LYS A 67 -4.68 -3.17 17.99
C LYS A 67 -6.04 -2.70 18.47
N THR A 68 -6.48 -1.55 17.98
CA THR A 68 -7.70 -0.88 18.48
C THR A 68 -8.89 -1.06 17.54
N GLY A 69 -8.65 -1.45 16.28
CA GLY A 69 -9.66 -1.48 15.22
C GLY A 69 -10.10 -0.08 14.78
N VAL A 70 -9.47 0.99 15.27
CA VAL A 70 -9.85 2.36 14.95
C VAL A 70 -9.55 2.65 13.48
N GLU A 71 -10.57 3.11 12.78
CA GLU A 71 -10.48 3.50 11.39
C GLU A 71 -10.25 5.00 11.26
N LYS A 72 -9.36 5.37 10.34
CA LYS A 72 -9.05 6.76 10.01
C LYS A 72 -9.02 6.93 8.50
N ILE A 73 -9.83 7.84 7.99
CA ILE A 73 -9.78 8.23 6.58
C ILE A 73 -8.53 9.10 6.39
N ILE A 74 -7.65 8.70 5.49
CA ILE A 74 -6.42 9.45 5.17
C ILE A 74 -6.47 10.06 3.77
N PHE A 75 -7.44 9.67 2.95
CA PHE A 75 -7.68 10.22 1.62
C PHE A 75 -9.15 10.04 1.23
N GLU A 76 -9.75 11.06 0.61
CA GLU A 76 -11.10 11.04 0.03
C GLU A 76 -11.14 12.06 -1.11
N ARG A 77 -11.87 11.76 -2.19
CA ARG A 77 -11.97 12.60 -3.39
C ARG A 77 -13.38 13.13 -3.62
#